data_AF-A0A8S0SM80-F1
#
_entry.id   AF-A0A8S0SM80-F1
#
_cell.length_a   1.000
_cell.length_b   1.000
_cell.length_c   1.000
_cell.angle_alpha   90.00
_cell.angle_beta   90.00
_cell.angle_gamma   90.00
#
_symmetry.space_group_name_H-M   'P 1'
#
loop_
_entity.id
_entity.type
_entity.pdbx_description
1 polymer ?
#
loop_
_entity_poly.entity_id
_entity_poly.type
_entity_poly.pdbx_seq_one_letter_code
_entity_poly.pdbx_strand_id
1 'polypeptide(L)'
;MASKTEEEISLDDLFDLTMKKKWNKVETAYKQYPSTCRAKLTKSEETALHLAISSYHSKLQKSDFEKQIEEMIKSIPEKDAFEILSMKNDQGDTPLHLAAAVGWPSICECIALRDRELISTRNLKEETPLFVAAYHGKLDCFLTLHHLYSKKSFQETDQQKQGQETHETLCRREDGLAYQIISHYPKLINSVNVEGESPLHVLARKPNVFRSITHFRFPDSIIYRCEKSSNQHNII
;
A
#
# COMPACT_ATOMS: atom_id res chain seq x y z
N MET A 1 42.46 -29.96 -1.14
CA MET A 1 42.29 -28.54 -0.78
C MET A 1 40.82 -28.36 -0.43
N ALA A 2 40.49 -28.37 0.85
CA ALA A 2 39.13 -28.11 1.31
C ALA A 2 38.84 -26.63 1.06
N SER A 3 37.87 -26.33 0.19
CA SER A 3 37.30 -25.00 0.03
C SER A 3 36.77 -24.56 1.38
N LYS A 4 37.36 -23.50 1.94
CA LYS A 4 36.81 -22.79 3.09
C LYS A 4 35.37 -22.42 2.74
N THR A 5 34.42 -23.05 3.40
CA THR A 5 33.04 -22.58 3.47
C THR A 5 33.10 -21.21 4.11
N GLU A 6 32.92 -20.16 3.31
CA GLU A 6 32.65 -18.82 3.80
C GLU A 6 31.48 -18.94 4.77
N GLU A 7 31.65 -18.49 6.01
CA GLU A 7 30.60 -18.53 7.04
C GLU A 7 29.42 -17.72 6.50
N GLU A 8 28.41 -18.39 5.95
CA GLU A 8 27.13 -17.79 5.62
C GLU A 8 26.51 -17.25 6.92
N ILE A 9 25.95 -16.04 6.88
CA ILE A 9 25.17 -15.54 8.01
C ILE A 9 24.02 -16.53 8.28
N SER A 10 23.87 -16.96 9.53
CA SER A 10 22.76 -17.85 9.89
C SER A 10 21.43 -17.16 9.60
N LEU A 11 20.45 -17.90 9.06
CA LEU A 11 19.08 -17.39 8.89
C LEU A 11 18.49 -16.91 10.23
N ASP A 12 18.86 -17.57 11.33
CA ASP A 12 18.45 -17.18 12.67
C ASP A 12 19.04 -15.81 13.06
N ASP A 13 20.31 -15.56 12.71
CA ASP A 13 20.96 -14.27 12.98
C ASP A 13 20.33 -13.15 12.16
N LEU A 14 20.03 -13.41 10.88
CA LEU A 14 19.36 -12.45 10.01
C LEU A 14 17.95 -12.14 10.54
N PHE A 15 17.18 -13.16 10.91
CA PHE A 15 15.87 -13.01 11.54
C PHE A 15 15.97 -12.17 12.82
N ASP A 16 16.93 -12.46 13.69
CA ASP A 16 17.18 -11.72 14.92
C ASP A 16 17.50 -10.24 14.67
N LEU A 17 18.32 -9.95 13.67
CA LEU A 17 18.64 -8.57 13.27
C LEU A 17 17.42 -7.82 12.77
N THR A 18 16.58 -8.49 11.97
CA THR A 18 15.31 -7.96 11.46
C THR A 18 14.32 -7.68 12.59
N MET A 19 14.13 -8.63 13.51
CA MET A 19 13.24 -8.47 14.66
C MET A 19 13.71 -7.38 15.63
N LYS A 20 15.03 -7.20 15.77
CA LYS A 20 15.65 -6.10 16.53
C LYS A 20 15.70 -4.77 15.74
N LYS A 21 15.14 -4.71 14.53
CA LYS A 21 15.09 -3.52 13.65
C LYS A 21 16.47 -2.91 13.35
N LYS A 22 17.51 -3.76 13.26
CA LYS A 22 18.89 -3.34 12.99
C LYS A 22 19.16 -3.33 11.48
N TRP A 23 18.43 -2.51 10.73
CA TRP A 23 18.44 -2.56 9.26
C TRP A 23 19.79 -2.23 8.62
N ASN A 24 20.61 -1.37 9.24
CA ASN A 24 22.00 -1.15 8.81
C ASN A 24 22.80 -2.47 8.78
N LYS A 25 22.57 -3.36 9.74
CA LYS A 25 23.24 -4.67 9.78
C LYS A 25 22.65 -5.64 8.76
N VAL A 26 21.33 -5.59 8.54
CA VAL A 26 20.65 -6.35 7.48
C VAL A 26 21.18 -5.94 6.11
N GLU A 27 21.36 -4.65 5.85
CA GLU A 27 21.92 -4.13 4.61
C GLU A 27 23.38 -4.59 4.40
N THR A 28 24.20 -4.56 5.45
CA THR A 28 25.56 -5.13 5.38
C THR A 28 25.53 -6.63 5.08
N ALA A 29 24.62 -7.38 5.69
CA ALA A 29 24.45 -8.81 5.40
C ALA A 29 24.03 -9.05 3.95
N TYR A 30 23.16 -8.21 3.39
CA TYR A 30 22.74 -8.28 1.99
C TYR A 30 23.91 -8.03 1.02
N LYS A 31 24.76 -7.05 1.32
CA LYS A 31 25.96 -6.75 0.53
C LYS A 31 26.97 -7.89 0.56
N GLN A 32 27.10 -8.55 1.70
CA GLN A 32 28.05 -9.64 1.90
C GLN A 32 27.54 -10.97 1.34
N TYR A 33 26.24 -11.24 1.46
CA TYR A 33 25.61 -12.49 1.06
C TYR A 33 24.31 -12.19 0.28
N PRO A 34 24.36 -11.98 -1.05
CA PRO A 34 23.19 -11.60 -1.84
C PRO A 34 22.00 -12.58 -1.78
N SER A 35 22.25 -13.86 -1.47
CA SER A 35 21.22 -14.88 -1.28
C SER A 35 20.28 -14.56 -0.11
N THR A 36 20.75 -13.82 0.89
CA THR A 36 19.97 -13.48 2.10
C THR A 36 18.78 -12.56 1.82
N CYS A 37 18.82 -11.79 0.73
CA CYS A 37 17.72 -10.93 0.29
C CYS A 37 16.41 -11.70 0.01
N ARG A 38 16.56 -13.00 -0.33
CA ARG A 38 15.46 -13.92 -0.67
C ARG A 38 14.98 -14.75 0.51
N ALA A 39 15.64 -14.65 1.66
CA ALA A 39 15.32 -15.46 2.82
C ALA A 39 13.89 -15.19 3.30
N LYS A 40 13.09 -16.26 3.38
CA LYS A 40 11.78 -16.25 4.04
C LYS A 40 12.00 -16.43 5.53
N LEU A 41 11.84 -15.35 6.28
CA LEU A 41 12.22 -15.25 7.69
C LEU A 41 11.10 -15.65 8.65
N THR A 42 9.84 -15.59 8.21
CA THR A 42 8.67 -15.92 9.03
C THR A 42 7.88 -17.09 8.46
N LYS A 43 7.00 -17.66 9.28
CA LYS A 43 6.01 -18.66 8.83
C LYS A 43 5.07 -18.10 7.76
N SER A 44 4.90 -16.78 7.72
CA SER A 44 4.15 -16.07 6.69
C SER A 44 4.96 -15.78 5.44
N GLU A 45 6.11 -16.44 5.26
CA GLU A 45 6.97 -16.31 4.09
C GLU A 45 7.51 -14.90 3.85
N GLU A 46 7.54 -14.05 4.89
CA GLU A 46 7.99 -12.67 4.77
C GLU A 46 9.51 -12.60 4.68
N THR A 47 10.00 -11.81 3.72
CA THR A 47 11.42 -11.43 3.66
C THR A 47 11.72 -10.29 4.63
N ALA A 48 13.01 -9.97 4.85
CA ALA A 48 13.36 -8.83 5.71
C ALA A 48 12.77 -7.50 5.19
N LEU A 49 12.56 -7.36 3.87
CA LEU A 49 11.95 -6.17 3.30
C LEU A 49 10.45 -6.08 3.63
N HIS A 50 9.71 -7.20 3.61
CA HIS A 50 8.32 -7.23 4.05
C HIS A 50 8.22 -6.76 5.51
N LEU A 51 9.07 -7.32 6.38
CA LEU A 51 9.13 -6.97 7.80
C LEU A 51 9.57 -5.52 8.03
N ALA A 52 10.50 -4.99 7.22
CA ALA A 52 10.89 -3.59 7.30
C ALA A 52 9.70 -2.66 7.07
N ILE A 53 8.89 -2.96 6.05
CA ILE A 53 7.72 -2.18 5.70
C ILE A 53 6.58 -2.35 6.72
N SER A 54 6.32 -3.58 7.18
CA SER A 54 5.20 -3.87 8.10
C SER A 54 5.47 -3.47 9.55
N SER A 55 6.72 -3.47 10.00
CA SER A 55 7.07 -3.33 11.43
C SER A 55 6.92 -1.91 12.00
N TYR A 56 6.45 -0.92 11.22
CA TYR A 56 6.44 0.48 11.63
C TYR A 56 5.07 1.16 11.47
N HIS A 57 4.46 1.46 12.62
CA HIS A 57 3.16 2.13 12.73
C HIS A 57 3.22 3.47 13.49
N SER A 58 4.41 3.94 13.90
CA SER A 58 4.54 5.11 14.77
C SER A 58 4.55 6.43 13.99
N LYS A 59 3.72 7.39 14.39
CA LYS A 59 3.68 8.74 13.78
C LYS A 59 4.94 9.58 14.08
N LEU A 60 5.79 9.18 15.04
CA LEU A 60 6.80 10.06 15.65
C LEU A 60 8.23 9.95 15.07
N GLN A 61 8.55 8.93 14.27
CA GLN A 61 9.90 8.68 13.72
C GLN A 61 9.88 8.33 12.22
N LYS A 62 8.89 8.86 11.48
CA LYS A 62 8.60 8.45 10.09
C LYS A 62 9.78 8.68 9.14
N SER A 63 10.51 9.79 9.26
CA SER A 63 11.45 10.24 8.22
C SER A 63 12.74 9.43 8.11
N ASP A 64 13.38 9.09 9.23
CA ASP A 64 14.69 8.43 9.19
C ASP A 64 14.55 6.96 8.84
N PHE A 65 13.45 6.34 9.29
CA PHE A 65 13.16 4.96 8.98
C PHE A 65 12.74 4.76 7.52
N GLU A 66 11.89 5.64 6.99
CA GLU A 66 11.50 5.63 5.58
C GLU A 66 12.74 5.75 4.68
N LYS A 67 13.66 6.68 4.98
CA LYS A 67 14.94 6.81 4.26
C LYS A 67 15.78 5.53 4.30
N GLN A 68 15.87 4.87 5.45
CA GLN A 68 16.63 3.63 5.57
C GLN A 68 16.07 2.51 4.68
N ILE A 69 14.74 2.40 4.59
CA ILE A 69 14.09 1.44 3.69
C ILE A 69 14.28 1.84 2.23
N GLU A 70 14.19 3.14 1.91
CA GLU A 70 14.51 3.61 0.55
C GLU A 70 15.94 3.27 0.13
N GLU A 71 16.92 3.50 1.01
CA GLU A 71 18.32 3.16 0.78
C GLU A 71 18.49 1.65 0.60
N MET A 72 17.83 0.85 1.43
CA MET A 72 17.80 -0.61 1.28
C MET A 72 17.25 -1.02 -0.09
N ILE A 73 16.14 -0.45 -0.55
CA ILE A 73 15.56 -0.72 -1.88
C ILE A 73 16.49 -0.25 -3.01
N LYS A 74 17.10 0.93 -2.87
CA LYS A 74 18.04 1.50 -3.86
C LYS A 74 19.31 0.66 -3.96
N SER A 75 19.77 0.08 -2.85
CA SER A 75 20.97 -0.76 -2.80
C SER A 75 20.83 -2.11 -3.51
N ILE A 76 19.59 -2.57 -3.76
CA ILE A 76 19.35 -3.81 -4.49
C ILE A 76 19.90 -3.68 -5.92
N PRO A 77 20.71 -4.64 -6.42
CA PRO A 77 21.19 -4.62 -7.81
C PRO A 77 20.04 -4.66 -8.82
N GLU A 78 20.12 -3.92 -9.93
CA GLU A 78 19.05 -3.89 -10.95
C GLU A 78 18.67 -5.28 -11.48
N LYS A 79 19.66 -6.14 -11.71
CA LYS A 79 19.46 -7.52 -12.15
C LYS A 79 18.60 -8.37 -11.19
N ASP A 80 18.66 -8.07 -9.90
CA ASP A 80 17.99 -8.85 -8.84
C ASP A 80 16.71 -8.15 -8.34
N ALA A 81 16.50 -6.88 -8.74
CA ALA A 81 15.44 -6.02 -8.23
C ALA A 81 14.05 -6.60 -8.50
N PHE A 82 13.79 -7.06 -9.73
CA PHE A 82 12.54 -7.70 -10.07
C PHE A 82 12.25 -8.89 -9.16
N GLU A 83 13.21 -9.81 -9.05
CA GLU A 83 13.01 -11.07 -8.33
C GLU A 83 12.88 -10.84 -6.82
N ILE A 84 13.55 -9.83 -6.24
CA ILE A 84 13.41 -9.50 -4.80
C ILE A 84 12.12 -8.72 -4.51
N LEU A 85 11.78 -7.72 -5.33
CA LEU A 85 10.61 -6.85 -5.12
C LEU A 85 9.28 -7.49 -5.55
N SER A 86 9.33 -8.57 -6.32
CA SER A 86 8.16 -9.40 -6.67
C SER A 86 7.93 -10.58 -5.72
N MET A 87 8.83 -10.82 -4.75
CA MET A 87 8.64 -11.84 -3.72
C MET A 87 7.29 -11.63 -3.03
N LYS A 88 6.55 -12.72 -2.84
CA LYS A 88 5.25 -12.73 -2.18
C LYS A 88 5.35 -13.42 -0.83
N ASN A 89 4.65 -12.86 0.15
CA ASN A 89 4.38 -13.54 1.43
C ASN A 89 3.25 -14.58 1.28
N ASP A 90 2.82 -15.19 2.39
CA ASP A 90 1.77 -16.21 2.44
C ASP A 90 0.38 -15.73 1.98
N GLN A 91 0.12 -14.41 1.97
CA GLN A 91 -1.09 -13.79 1.45
C GLN A 91 -0.97 -13.44 -0.05
N GLY A 92 0.19 -13.68 -0.66
CA GLY A 92 0.50 -13.24 -2.01
C GLY A 92 0.89 -11.77 -2.10
N ASP A 93 1.02 -11.07 -0.97
CA ASP A 93 1.37 -9.66 -0.93
C ASP A 93 2.86 -9.48 -1.25
N THR A 94 3.14 -8.57 -2.16
CA THR A 94 4.51 -8.08 -2.42
C THR A 94 4.86 -6.95 -1.45
N PRO A 95 6.14 -6.54 -1.35
CA PRO A 95 6.53 -5.33 -0.61
C PRO A 95 5.71 -4.09 -0.99
N LEU A 96 5.28 -3.98 -2.25
CA LEU A 96 4.45 -2.85 -2.72
C LEU A 96 3.02 -2.89 -2.14
N HIS A 97 2.42 -4.07 -1.97
CA HIS A 97 1.12 -4.22 -1.31
C HIS A 97 1.21 -3.74 0.15
N LEU A 98 2.26 -4.14 0.86
CA LEU A 98 2.46 -3.71 2.25
C LEU A 98 2.69 -2.20 2.36
N ALA A 99 3.52 -1.62 1.49
CA ALA A 99 3.76 -0.16 1.49
C ALA A 99 2.48 0.63 1.22
N ALA A 100 1.64 0.13 0.31
CA ALA A 100 0.32 0.67 0.01
C ALA A 100 -0.64 0.57 1.20
N ALA A 101 -0.67 -0.57 1.91
CA ALA A 101 -1.52 -0.78 3.09
C ALA A 101 -1.10 0.12 4.27
N VAL A 102 0.20 0.27 4.49
CA VAL A 102 0.75 1.09 5.59
C VAL A 102 0.52 2.58 5.31
N GLY A 103 0.66 3.01 4.06
CA GLY A 103 0.48 4.40 3.64
C GLY A 103 1.79 5.16 3.47
N TRP A 104 2.77 4.53 2.81
CA TRP A 104 4.08 5.11 2.54
C TRP A 104 4.27 5.46 1.06
N PRO A 105 3.91 6.68 0.63
CA PRO A 105 3.94 7.04 -0.78
C PRO A 105 5.37 7.04 -1.35
N SER A 106 6.39 7.46 -0.59
CA SER A 106 7.79 7.49 -1.04
C SER A 106 8.36 6.08 -1.24
N ILE A 107 8.01 5.13 -0.38
CA ILE A 107 8.36 3.71 -0.56
C ILE A 107 7.61 3.10 -1.74
N CYS A 108 6.32 3.40 -1.90
CA CYS A 108 5.56 2.98 -3.07
C CYS A 108 6.20 3.46 -4.37
N GLU A 109 6.59 4.75 -4.41
CA GLU A 109 7.29 5.34 -5.55
C GLU A 109 8.64 4.66 -5.78
N CYS A 110 9.46 4.49 -4.74
CA CYS A 110 10.77 3.85 -4.86
C CYS A 110 10.65 2.43 -5.45
N ILE A 111 9.74 1.59 -4.95
CA ILE A 111 9.55 0.23 -5.46
C ILE A 111 9.03 0.26 -6.90
N ALA A 112 8.00 1.07 -7.19
CA ALA A 112 7.39 1.15 -8.51
C ALA A 112 8.32 1.76 -9.58
N LEU A 113 9.30 2.58 -9.19
CA LEU A 113 10.34 3.08 -10.09
C LEU A 113 11.40 2.01 -10.42
N ARG A 114 11.63 1.03 -9.54
CA ARG A 114 12.49 -0.13 -9.84
C ARG A 114 11.83 -1.06 -10.84
N ASP A 115 10.54 -1.30 -10.66
CA ASP A 115 9.71 -2.02 -11.63
C ASP A 115 8.24 -1.59 -11.53
N ARG A 116 7.72 -1.05 -12.64
CA ARG A 116 6.34 -0.56 -12.74
C ARG A 116 5.33 -1.70 -12.88
N GLU A 117 5.73 -2.91 -13.28
CA GLU A 117 4.83 -4.05 -13.42
C GLU A 117 4.28 -4.53 -12.07
N LEU A 118 5.00 -4.23 -11.00
CA LEU A 118 4.58 -4.50 -9.63
C LEU A 118 3.27 -3.81 -9.25
N ILE A 119 2.91 -2.69 -9.90
CA ILE A 119 1.64 -1.97 -9.64
C ILE A 119 0.43 -2.82 -10.06
N SER A 120 0.60 -3.69 -11.07
CA SER A 120 -0.43 -4.62 -11.57
C SER A 120 -0.38 -6.01 -10.94
N THR A 121 0.61 -6.29 -10.08
CA THR A 121 0.73 -7.60 -9.43
C THR A 121 -0.46 -7.81 -8.50
N ARG A 122 -1.06 -9.01 -8.56
CA ARG A 122 -2.17 -9.40 -7.69
C ARG A 122 -1.72 -10.32 -6.56
N ASN A 123 -2.26 -10.09 -5.37
CA ASN A 123 -2.15 -11.01 -4.24
C ASN A 123 -3.14 -12.18 -4.36
N LEU A 124 -3.22 -13.05 -3.35
CA LEU A 124 -4.12 -14.23 -3.38
C LEU A 124 -5.62 -13.88 -3.34
N LYS A 125 -5.96 -12.63 -2.99
CA LYS A 125 -7.33 -12.09 -3.03
C LYS A 125 -7.62 -11.38 -4.35
N GLU A 126 -6.74 -11.50 -5.34
CA GLU A 126 -6.79 -10.78 -6.60
C GLU A 126 -6.70 -9.25 -6.45
N GLU A 127 -6.18 -8.75 -5.32
CA GLU A 127 -6.06 -7.31 -5.05
C GLU A 127 -4.71 -6.81 -5.56
N THR A 128 -4.68 -5.62 -6.16
CA THR A 128 -3.44 -4.93 -6.56
C THR A 128 -2.94 -4.00 -5.44
N PRO A 129 -1.68 -3.54 -5.44
CA PRO A 129 -1.23 -2.54 -4.49
C PRO A 129 -2.05 -1.24 -4.55
N LEU A 130 -2.52 -0.87 -5.74
CA LEU A 130 -3.40 0.28 -5.90
C LEU A 130 -4.73 0.08 -5.18
N PHE A 131 -5.34 -1.10 -5.34
CA PHE A 131 -6.54 -1.47 -4.62
C PHE A 131 -6.32 -1.43 -3.10
N VAL A 132 -5.22 -2.02 -2.62
CA VAL A 132 -4.87 -2.05 -1.19
C VAL A 132 -4.72 -0.64 -0.63
N ALA A 133 -4.04 0.27 -1.33
CA ALA A 133 -3.91 1.68 -0.92
C ALA A 133 -5.30 2.34 -0.77
N ALA A 134 -6.17 2.15 -1.77
CA ALA A 134 -7.51 2.69 -1.71
C ALA A 134 -8.32 2.05 -0.58
N TYR A 135 -8.28 0.72 -0.43
CA TYR A 135 -9.02 -0.06 0.58
C TYR A 135 -8.63 0.32 2.00
N HIS A 136 -7.38 0.70 2.25
CA HIS A 136 -6.88 1.18 3.54
C HIS A 136 -6.95 2.71 3.73
N GLY A 137 -7.46 3.44 2.75
CA GLY A 137 -7.65 4.90 2.85
C GLY A 137 -6.35 5.70 2.72
N LYS A 138 -5.37 5.16 2.02
CA LYS A 138 -4.05 5.78 1.83
C LYS A 138 -4.05 6.59 0.54
N LEU A 139 -4.74 7.74 0.58
CA LEU A 139 -4.95 8.58 -0.61
C LEU A 139 -3.63 8.94 -1.31
N ASP A 140 -2.60 9.35 -0.58
CA ASP A 140 -1.31 9.73 -1.18
C ASP A 140 -0.66 8.54 -1.92
N CYS A 141 -0.74 7.32 -1.36
CA CYS A 141 -0.22 6.12 -2.01
C CYS A 141 -1.03 5.79 -3.27
N PHE A 142 -2.35 5.89 -3.20
CA PHE A 142 -3.22 5.69 -4.35
C PHE A 142 -2.87 6.66 -5.48
N LEU A 143 -2.74 7.96 -5.17
CA LEU A 143 -2.38 8.99 -6.15
C LEU A 143 -1.01 8.73 -6.78
N THR A 144 0.00 8.41 -5.97
CA THR A 144 1.35 8.09 -6.44
C THR A 144 1.34 6.88 -7.38
N LEU A 145 0.73 5.77 -6.96
CA LEU A 145 0.66 4.55 -7.76
C LEU A 145 -0.14 4.75 -9.05
N HIS A 146 -1.28 5.44 -8.97
CA HIS A 146 -2.10 5.76 -10.14
C HIS A 146 -1.32 6.62 -11.15
N HIS A 147 -0.61 7.64 -10.69
CA HIS A 147 0.21 8.50 -11.55
C HIS A 147 1.31 7.73 -12.26
N LEU A 148 2.02 6.85 -11.55
CA LEU A 148 3.08 6.01 -12.11
C LEU A 148 2.52 4.99 -13.11
N TYR A 149 1.35 4.45 -12.82
CA TYR A 149 0.64 3.54 -13.72
C TYR A 149 0.20 4.25 -15.01
N SER A 150 -0.40 5.43 -14.90
CA SER A 150 -0.91 6.23 -16.03
C SER A 150 0.16 6.66 -17.03
N LYS A 151 1.41 6.81 -16.57
CA LYS A 151 2.55 7.18 -17.42
C LYS A 151 3.02 6.03 -18.32
N LYS A 152 2.56 4.79 -18.10
CA LYS A 152 2.85 3.66 -18.98
C LYS A 152 1.71 3.55 -20.01
N SER A 153 2.06 3.31 -21.26
CA SER A 153 1.12 2.92 -22.31
C SER A 153 0.67 1.47 -22.07
N PHE A 154 -0.08 1.24 -20.99
CA PHE A 154 -0.73 -0.05 -20.77
C PHE A 154 -1.82 -0.26 -21.84
N GLN A 155 -2.11 -1.52 -22.16
CA GLN A 155 -3.18 -1.85 -23.10
C GLN A 155 -4.54 -1.45 -22.49
N GLU A 156 -5.55 -1.20 -23.33
CA GLU A 156 -6.89 -0.79 -22.90
C GLU A 156 -7.51 -1.75 -21.87
N THR A 157 -7.18 -3.03 -21.95
CA THR A 157 -7.61 -4.10 -21.03
C THR A 157 -7.13 -3.89 -19.59
N ASP A 158 -5.93 -3.36 -19.40
CA ASP A 158 -5.35 -3.10 -18.08
C ASP A 158 -5.99 -1.87 -17.43
N GLN A 159 -6.29 -0.84 -18.22
CA GLN A 159 -7.04 0.34 -17.77
C GLN A 159 -8.48 0.01 -17.38
N GLN A 160 -9.14 -0.90 -18.11
CA GLN A 160 -10.48 -1.39 -17.76
C GLN A 160 -10.46 -2.15 -16.42
N LYS A 161 -9.49 -3.04 -16.22
CA LYS A 161 -9.32 -3.77 -14.96
C LYS A 161 -9.04 -2.84 -13.78
N GLN A 162 -8.21 -1.82 -13.97
CA GLN A 162 -7.94 -0.81 -12.94
C GLN A 162 -9.19 0.03 -12.61
N GLY A 163 -9.98 0.39 -13.63
CA GLY A 163 -11.27 1.06 -13.43
C GLY A 163 -12.22 0.20 -12.58
N GLN A 164 -12.28 -1.10 -12.87
CA GLN A 164 -13.07 -2.07 -12.10
C GLN A 164 -12.56 -2.22 -10.65
N GLU A 165 -11.24 -2.31 -10.43
CA GLU A 165 -10.64 -2.37 -9.09
C GLU A 165 -10.95 -1.12 -8.27
N THR A 166 -10.84 0.05 -8.91
CA THR A 166 -11.14 1.33 -8.26
C THR A 166 -12.62 1.38 -7.88
N HIS A 167 -13.51 0.90 -8.76
CA HIS A 167 -14.94 0.77 -8.47
C HIS A 167 -15.22 -0.16 -7.28
N GLU A 168 -14.64 -1.35 -7.27
CA GLU A 168 -14.82 -2.31 -6.18
C GLU A 168 -14.35 -1.76 -4.83
N THR A 169 -13.28 -0.96 -4.83
CA THR A 169 -12.82 -0.28 -3.62
C THR A 169 -13.84 0.75 -3.11
N LEU A 170 -14.44 1.52 -4.02
CA LEU A 170 -15.50 2.48 -3.70
C LEU A 170 -16.75 1.76 -3.15
N CYS A 171 -17.01 0.53 -3.59
CA CYS A 171 -18.06 -0.33 -3.04
C CYS A 171 -17.76 -0.80 -1.62
N ARG A 172 -16.52 -1.16 -1.31
CA ARG A 172 -16.17 -1.76 -0.02
C ARG A 172 -15.98 -0.73 1.12
N ARG A 173 -15.69 0.54 0.80
CA ARG A 173 -15.36 1.56 1.83
C ARG A 173 -16.53 2.43 2.27
N GLU A 174 -16.69 2.61 3.58
CA GLU A 174 -17.79 3.40 4.15
C GLU A 174 -17.43 4.87 4.45
N ASP A 175 -16.20 5.30 4.12
CA ASP A 175 -15.69 6.62 4.48
C ASP A 175 -15.49 7.56 3.26
N GLY A 176 -15.37 8.86 3.56
CA GLY A 176 -15.32 9.95 2.57
C GLY A 176 -14.13 9.92 1.60
N LEU A 177 -13.26 8.92 1.69
CA LEU A 177 -12.15 8.74 0.75
C LEU A 177 -12.65 8.35 -0.65
N ALA A 178 -13.80 7.69 -0.73
CA ALA A 178 -14.45 7.41 -2.01
C ALA A 178 -14.81 8.70 -2.76
N TYR A 179 -15.28 9.70 -2.02
CA TYR A 179 -15.53 11.05 -2.54
C TYR A 179 -14.22 11.75 -2.95
N GLN A 180 -13.14 11.58 -2.19
CA GLN A 180 -11.84 12.17 -2.52
C GLN A 180 -11.28 11.59 -3.83
N ILE A 181 -11.31 10.26 -4.01
CA ILE A 181 -10.87 9.60 -5.25
C ILE A 181 -11.69 10.12 -6.43
N ILE A 182 -13.02 10.18 -6.32
CA ILE A 182 -13.89 10.69 -7.37
C ILE A 182 -13.63 12.17 -7.69
N SER A 183 -13.40 12.99 -6.66
CA SER A 183 -13.11 14.42 -6.83
C SER A 183 -11.80 14.66 -7.60
N HIS A 184 -10.80 13.81 -7.39
CA HIS A 184 -9.53 13.87 -8.11
C HIS A 184 -9.60 13.22 -9.51
N TYR A 185 -10.54 12.31 -9.76
CA TYR A 185 -10.67 11.59 -11.02
C TYR A 185 -12.11 11.58 -11.56
N PRO A 186 -12.55 12.67 -12.22
CA PRO A 186 -13.90 12.74 -12.78
C PRO A 186 -14.17 11.72 -13.90
N LYS A 187 -13.12 11.22 -14.56
CA LYS A 187 -13.25 10.17 -15.58
C LYS A 187 -13.67 8.81 -14.99
N LEU A 188 -13.26 8.53 -13.75
CA LEU A 188 -13.63 7.32 -13.00
C LEU A 188 -15.11 7.33 -12.59
N ILE A 189 -15.79 8.48 -12.58
CA ILE A 189 -17.23 8.58 -12.30
C ILE A 189 -18.07 7.80 -13.32
N ASN A 190 -17.58 7.71 -14.57
CA ASN A 190 -18.33 7.12 -15.67
C ASN A 190 -17.92 5.67 -15.98
N SER A 191 -16.86 5.16 -15.34
CA SER A 191 -16.52 3.73 -15.47
C SER A 191 -17.58 2.89 -14.77
N VAL A 192 -17.99 1.79 -15.40
CA VAL A 192 -18.96 0.87 -14.80
C VAL A 192 -18.28 -0.45 -14.42
N ASN A 193 -18.72 -1.08 -13.34
CA ASN A 193 -18.27 -2.42 -12.99
C ASN A 193 -18.92 -3.48 -13.91
N VAL A 194 -18.60 -4.76 -13.65
CA VAL A 194 -19.21 -5.91 -14.33
C VAL A 194 -20.74 -5.97 -14.23
N GLU A 195 -21.34 -5.31 -13.24
CA GLU A 195 -22.79 -5.20 -13.05
C GLU A 195 -23.41 -3.97 -13.75
N GLY A 196 -22.60 -3.18 -14.47
CA GLY A 196 -23.04 -1.97 -15.17
C GLY A 196 -23.24 -0.76 -14.26
N GLU A 197 -22.82 -0.84 -13.00
CA GLU A 197 -22.97 0.24 -12.03
C GLU A 197 -21.78 1.19 -12.08
N SER A 198 -22.03 2.50 -12.05
CA SER A 198 -20.94 3.47 -11.87
C SER A 198 -20.64 3.70 -10.37
N PRO A 199 -19.47 4.28 -10.01
CA PRO A 199 -19.19 4.58 -8.62
C PRO A 199 -20.24 5.47 -7.95
N LEU A 200 -20.89 6.35 -8.73
CA LEU A 200 -21.95 7.20 -8.22
C LEU A 200 -23.20 6.40 -7.82
N HIS A 201 -23.55 5.35 -8.56
CA HIS A 201 -24.66 4.46 -8.20
C HIS A 201 -24.43 3.80 -6.84
N VAL A 202 -23.19 3.36 -6.61
CA VAL A 202 -22.81 2.71 -5.35
C VAL A 202 -22.77 3.70 -4.20
N LEU A 203 -22.22 4.89 -4.42
CA LEU A 203 -22.20 5.95 -3.40
C LEU A 203 -23.59 6.46 -3.04
N ALA A 204 -24.51 6.53 -3.99
CA ALA A 204 -25.90 6.92 -3.74
C ALA A 204 -26.62 5.97 -2.77
N ARG A 205 -26.18 4.71 -2.68
CA ARG A 205 -26.71 3.72 -1.73
C ARG A 205 -26.08 3.84 -0.34
N LYS A 206 -25.05 4.66 -0.17
CA LYS A 206 -24.34 4.82 1.10
C LYS A 206 -24.86 6.04 1.86
N PRO A 207 -25.55 5.83 3.01
CA PRO A 207 -26.18 6.93 3.77
C PRO A 207 -25.17 7.93 4.33
N ASN A 208 -23.89 7.55 4.43
CA ASN A 208 -22.82 8.36 5.04
C ASN A 208 -22.07 9.24 4.04
N VAL A 209 -22.26 9.06 2.72
CA VAL A 209 -21.47 9.74 1.68
C VAL A 209 -22.02 11.13 1.36
N PHE A 210 -23.35 11.30 1.39
CA PHE A 210 -23.98 12.59 1.17
C PHE A 210 -24.45 13.15 2.51
N ARG A 211 -24.08 14.40 2.81
CA ARG A 211 -24.73 15.13 3.90
C ARG A 211 -26.23 15.12 3.64
N SER A 212 -27.01 14.58 4.57
CA SER A 212 -28.48 14.67 4.52
C SER A 212 -28.87 16.12 4.24
N ILE A 213 -29.55 16.34 3.11
CA ILE A 213 -30.03 17.67 2.68
C ILE A 213 -31.32 18.05 3.43
N THR A 214 -31.67 17.33 4.50
CA THR A 214 -32.76 17.72 5.38
C THR A 214 -32.38 19.04 6.07
N HIS A 215 -32.87 20.13 5.49
CA HIS A 215 -32.84 21.46 6.08
C HIS A 215 -33.71 21.43 7.35
N PHE A 216 -33.11 21.07 8.48
CA PHE A 216 -33.78 21.20 9.78
C PHE A 216 -34.10 22.67 9.99
N ARG A 217 -35.40 23.01 10.01
CA ARG A 217 -35.85 24.30 10.51
C ARG A 217 -35.59 24.33 12.02
N PHE A 218 -35.18 25.49 12.53
CA PHE A 218 -34.89 25.69 13.95
C PHE A 218 -36.07 25.25 14.84
N PRO A 219 -35.82 24.61 16.00
CA PRO A 219 -34.56 24.53 16.75
C PRO A 219 -33.83 23.17 16.72
N ASP A 220 -34.26 22.20 15.92
CA ASP A 220 -33.65 20.85 15.90
C ASP A 220 -32.19 20.82 15.40
N SER A 221 -31.75 21.89 14.73
CA SER A 221 -30.37 22.05 14.25
C SER A 221 -29.33 22.27 15.37
N ILE A 222 -29.76 22.65 16.58
CA ILE A 222 -28.85 22.86 17.73
C ILE A 222 -28.59 21.52 18.43
N ILE A 223 -29.63 20.70 18.62
CA ILE A 223 -29.53 19.40 19.29
C ILE A 223 -28.61 18.46 18.49
N TYR A 224 -28.76 18.43 17.16
CA TYR A 224 -27.91 17.62 16.28
C TYR A 224 -26.44 18.08 16.22
N ARG A 225 -26.18 19.36 16.53
CA ARG A 225 -24.81 19.92 16.56
C ARG A 225 -24.12 19.62 17.90
N CYS A 226 -24.88 19.53 18.99
CA CYS A 226 -24.37 19.17 20.32
C CYS A 226 -24.06 17.67 20.46
N GLU A 227 -24.84 16.77 19.85
CA GLU A 227 -24.55 15.33 19.91
C GLU A 227 -23.24 14.95 19.20
N LYS A 228 -22.87 15.68 18.13
CA LYS A 228 -21.59 15.50 17.44
C LYS A 228 -20.40 16.17 18.13
N SER A 229 -20.60 17.20 18.95
CA SER A 229 -19.49 17.86 19.66
C SER A 229 -19.01 17.07 20.87
N SER A 230 -19.84 16.16 21.43
CA SER A 230 -19.43 15.32 22.56
C SER A 230 -18.48 14.19 22.16
N ASN A 231 -18.44 13.78 20.88
CA ASN A 231 -17.57 12.71 20.37
C ASN A 231 -16.34 13.21 19.61
N GLN A 232 -16.04 14.51 19.65
CA GLN A 232 -14.76 15.05 19.22
C GLN A 232 -14.02 15.65 20.43
N HIS A 233 -13.50 14.77 21.29
CA HIS A 233 -12.35 15.15 22.12
C HIS A 233 -11.06 14.69 21.44
N ASN A 234 -10.27 15.71 21.10
CA ASN A 234 -8.81 15.72 20.88
C ASN A 234 -8.27 15.25 19.52
N ILE A 235 -7.97 16.24 18.68
CA ILE A 235 -6.70 16.59 18.00
C ILE A 235 -7.07 17.88 17.24
N ILE A 236 -6.66 19.12 17.56
CA ILE A 236 -5.65 19.73 18.44
C ILE A 236 -6.33 20.94 19.10
#